data_AF-A0A1H7WT42-F1
#
_entry.id   AF-A0A1H7WT42-F1
#
_cell.length_a   1.000
_cell.length_b   1.000
_cell.length_c   1.000
_cell.angle_alpha   90.00
_cell.angle_beta   90.00
_cell.angle_gamma   90.00
#
_symmetry.space_group_name_H-M   'P 1'
#
loop_
_entity.id
_entity.type
_entity.pdbx_description
1 polymer ?
#
loop_
_entity_poly.entity_id
_entity_poly.type
_entity_poly.pdbx_seq_one_letter_code
_entity_poly.pdbx_strand_id
1 'polypeptide(L)'
;MRRCHVWNLGVEHARRIKTRDTSACGRCVSDWHRARILSTSAAMNERHLTFSGPAARLQYILLMGLFRLAVTRGLYGRFARGLGRVFGAERAVFLHEGRAPPYRIALNDGYWTRFALYRAPYEPEVARVLTAASGATPLFCDLGANKGYWTTRAAPLFEQVIAVEASAATFADLSGNARDVPNVTLHRAAIHARSGEEMRFVNTHLSHASARLEADLPAGGQDRVETVGTRAVDDLVPEGVAALIKLDVEGAEIAAIEGAARALKDGAVLIYEDHGNDPACTVSAHLLSDPDMRLYSIGTGLIPMPDVATIRACKTDAYKGYNFLAARADSELMGRIMQGFANWARSG
;
A
#
# COMPACT_ATOMS: atom_id res chain seq x y z
N MET A 1 -33.63 18.30 -58.17
CA MET A 1 -33.88 17.13 -59.03
C MET A 1 -34.42 16.00 -58.17
N ARG A 2 -35.65 15.54 -58.49
CA ARG A 2 -36.38 14.30 -58.13
C ARG A 2 -36.54 13.87 -56.65
N ARG A 3 -37.82 13.82 -56.25
CA ARG A 3 -38.47 13.25 -55.05
C ARG A 3 -38.81 11.75 -55.23
N CYS A 4 -39.29 11.16 -54.12
CA CYS A 4 -40.32 10.10 -53.93
C CYS A 4 -39.79 8.77 -53.38
N HIS A 5 -40.14 8.38 -52.13
CA HIS A 5 -41.36 7.68 -51.66
C HIS A 5 -41.37 6.19 -52.08
N VAL A 6 -41.82 5.17 -51.33
CA VAL A 6 -43.08 4.93 -50.59
C VAL A 6 -42.90 3.67 -49.70
N TRP A 7 -43.77 3.55 -48.69
CA TRP A 7 -44.05 2.44 -47.76
C TRP A 7 -44.60 1.13 -48.40
N ASN A 8 -44.54 -0.03 -47.71
CA ASN A 8 -45.72 -0.78 -47.21
C ASN A 8 -45.44 -2.24 -46.73
N LEU A 9 -46.16 -2.62 -45.65
CA LEU A 9 -46.86 -3.89 -45.33
C LEU A 9 -46.07 -5.21 -45.48
N GLY A 10 -45.81 -6.03 -44.45
CA GLY A 10 -46.75 -6.61 -43.49
C GLY A 10 -47.10 -8.05 -43.92
N VAL A 11 -46.78 -9.08 -43.12
CA VAL A 11 -47.53 -10.35 -42.94
C VAL A 11 -46.93 -11.13 -41.75
N GLU A 12 -47.82 -11.49 -40.83
CA GLU A 12 -47.64 -12.39 -39.69
C GLU A 12 -47.32 -13.83 -40.13
N HIS A 13 -46.53 -14.56 -39.34
CA HIS A 13 -46.77 -15.98 -39.08
C HIS A 13 -46.31 -16.32 -37.66
N ALA A 14 -47.27 -16.54 -36.77
CA ALA A 14 -47.07 -17.15 -35.47
C ALA A 14 -47.01 -18.68 -35.60
N ARG A 15 -46.02 -19.33 -34.97
CA ARG A 15 -46.14 -20.68 -34.37
C ARG A 15 -44.98 -20.98 -33.39
N ARG A 16 -45.26 -20.66 -32.12
CA ARG A 16 -45.22 -21.54 -30.93
C ARG A 16 -43.99 -22.45 -30.66
N ILE A 17 -43.29 -22.07 -29.58
CA ILE A 17 -42.66 -22.88 -28.49
C ILE A 17 -41.50 -23.82 -28.85
N LYS A 18 -40.30 -23.46 -28.35
CA LYS A 18 -39.50 -24.33 -27.46
C LYS A 18 -38.63 -23.47 -26.54
N THR A 19 -38.93 -23.58 -25.26
CA THR A 19 -38.10 -23.17 -24.14
C THR A 19 -36.71 -23.80 -24.26
N ARG A 20 -35.65 -22.98 -24.22
CA ARG A 20 -34.30 -23.42 -23.87
C ARG A 20 -33.68 -22.41 -22.91
N ASP A 21 -33.81 -22.80 -21.65
CA ASP A 21 -32.90 -22.57 -20.54
C ASP A 21 -31.46 -22.30 -21.01
N THR A 22 -30.97 -21.08 -20.76
CA THR A 22 -29.53 -20.77 -20.78
C THR A 22 -29.14 -20.30 -19.39
N SER A 23 -29.12 -21.24 -18.46
CA SER A 23 -28.24 -21.22 -17.30
C SER A 23 -26.79 -21.10 -17.79
N ALA A 24 -26.30 -19.86 -17.88
CA ALA A 24 -24.88 -19.60 -18.03
C ALA A 24 -24.16 -20.16 -16.80
N CYS A 25 -23.44 -21.25 -17.03
CA CYS A 25 -22.74 -22.05 -16.05
C CYS A 25 -21.73 -21.20 -15.27
N GLY A 26 -21.99 -20.99 -13.97
CA GLY A 26 -21.09 -20.30 -13.03
C GLY A 26 -19.71 -20.93 -12.87
N ARG A 27 -19.41 -22.06 -13.52
CA ARG A 27 -18.06 -22.66 -13.54
C ARG A 27 -17.10 -21.96 -14.49
N CYS A 28 -17.57 -21.38 -15.59
CA CYS A 28 -16.67 -20.78 -16.58
C CYS A 28 -16.05 -19.47 -16.06
N VAL A 29 -16.82 -18.66 -15.32
CA VAL A 29 -16.32 -17.43 -14.69
C VAL A 29 -15.39 -17.75 -13.51
N SER A 30 -15.69 -18.79 -12.72
CA SER A 30 -14.83 -19.19 -11.59
C SER A 30 -13.48 -19.75 -12.04
N ASP A 31 -13.44 -20.45 -13.17
CA ASP A 31 -12.21 -21.05 -13.70
C ASP A 31 -11.27 -20.00 -14.31
N TRP A 32 -11.82 -18.93 -14.93
CA TRP A 32 -11.04 -17.77 -15.39
C TRP A 32 -10.43 -16.97 -14.22
N HIS A 33 -11.19 -16.71 -13.16
CA HIS A 33 -10.65 -16.04 -11.96
C HIS A 33 -9.61 -16.92 -11.24
N ARG A 34 -9.85 -18.22 -11.13
CA ARG A 34 -8.91 -19.17 -10.51
C ARG A 34 -7.62 -19.32 -11.32
N ALA A 35 -7.68 -19.34 -12.65
CA ALA A 35 -6.50 -19.33 -13.52
C ALA A 35 -5.71 -18.02 -13.42
N ARG A 36 -6.40 -16.86 -13.28
CA ARG A 36 -5.75 -15.56 -13.07
C ARG A 36 -5.06 -15.48 -11.70
N ILE A 37 -5.70 -15.99 -10.63
CA ILE A 37 -5.14 -16.03 -9.26
C ILE A 37 -3.95 -16.98 -9.13
N LEU A 38 -4.01 -18.18 -9.75
CA LEU A 38 -2.89 -19.12 -9.77
C LEU A 38 -1.74 -18.63 -10.66
N SER A 39 -2.05 -17.93 -11.76
CA SER A 39 -1.07 -17.28 -12.63
C SER A 39 -0.41 -16.06 -11.99
N THR A 40 -1.11 -15.26 -11.18
CA THR A 40 -0.52 -14.14 -10.42
C THR A 40 0.37 -14.61 -9.28
N SER A 41 -0.02 -15.65 -8.54
CA SER A 41 0.80 -16.21 -7.45
C SER A 41 2.13 -16.78 -7.95
N ALA A 42 2.13 -17.49 -9.10
CA ALA A 42 3.37 -17.98 -9.72
C ALA A 42 4.23 -16.87 -10.34
N ALA A 43 3.60 -15.82 -10.92
CA ALA A 43 4.33 -14.69 -11.50
C ALA A 43 4.97 -13.77 -10.44
N MET A 44 4.41 -13.68 -9.23
CA MET A 44 4.97 -12.86 -8.15
C MET A 44 6.29 -13.42 -7.56
N ASN A 45 6.65 -14.67 -7.86
CA ASN A 45 7.88 -15.28 -7.35
C ASN A 45 9.13 -15.02 -8.19
N GLU A 46 9.02 -14.46 -9.40
CA GLU A 46 10.18 -14.06 -10.18
C GLU A 46 10.76 -12.75 -9.65
N ARG A 47 11.81 -12.88 -8.84
CA ARG A 47 12.55 -11.76 -8.26
C ARG A 47 13.96 -11.68 -8.81
N HIS A 48 14.27 -10.59 -9.50
CA HIS A 48 15.60 -10.33 -10.02
C HIS A 48 16.02 -8.86 -9.84
N LEU A 49 17.32 -8.60 -9.99
CA LEU A 49 17.91 -7.28 -9.78
C LEU A 49 18.60 -6.79 -11.05
N THR A 50 18.40 -5.53 -11.40
CA THR A 50 19.23 -4.82 -12.39
C THR A 50 19.92 -3.63 -11.73
N PHE A 51 20.92 -3.05 -12.40
CA PHE A 51 21.75 -2.00 -11.80
C PHE A 51 21.87 -0.81 -12.74
N SER A 52 21.93 0.39 -12.16
CA SER A 52 22.19 1.65 -12.89
C SER A 52 23.54 1.70 -13.64
N GLY A 53 24.42 0.70 -13.44
CA GLY A 53 25.64 0.51 -14.21
C GLY A 53 26.62 -0.46 -13.54
N PRO A 54 27.78 -0.73 -14.18
CA PRO A 54 28.80 -1.64 -13.64
C PRO A 54 29.31 -1.22 -12.24
N ALA A 55 29.49 0.08 -12.02
CA ALA A 55 29.91 0.63 -10.74
C ALA A 55 28.87 0.41 -9.63
N ALA A 56 27.57 0.51 -9.94
CA ALA A 56 26.50 0.20 -8.99
C ALA A 56 26.49 -1.30 -8.64
N ARG A 57 26.74 -2.18 -9.61
CA ARG A 57 26.89 -3.62 -9.36
C ARG A 57 28.07 -3.91 -8.44
N LEU A 58 29.21 -3.25 -8.63
CA LEU A 58 30.37 -3.38 -7.74
C LEU A 58 30.06 -2.87 -6.32
N GLN A 59 29.47 -1.69 -6.19
CA GLN A 59 29.05 -1.14 -4.89
C GLN A 59 28.09 -2.09 -4.17
N TYR A 60 27.12 -2.67 -4.88
CA TYR A 60 26.20 -3.66 -4.33
C TYR A 60 26.93 -4.91 -3.82
N ILE A 61 27.91 -5.44 -4.57
CA ILE A 61 28.70 -6.61 -4.14
C ILE A 61 29.49 -6.30 -2.86
N LEU A 62 30.08 -5.10 -2.75
CA LEU A 62 30.77 -4.66 -1.53
C LEU A 62 29.81 -4.57 -0.33
N LEU A 63 28.60 -4.04 -0.54
CA LEU A 63 27.55 -4.00 0.47
C LEU A 63 27.10 -5.41 0.90
N MET A 64 26.93 -6.33 -0.06
CA MET A 64 26.63 -7.74 0.22
C MET A 64 27.72 -8.41 1.05
N GLY A 65 28.99 -8.13 0.73
CA GLY A 65 30.14 -8.66 1.46
C GLY A 65 30.14 -8.21 2.92
N LEU A 66 29.98 -6.90 3.17
CA LEU A 66 29.89 -6.39 4.54
C LEU A 66 28.68 -6.93 5.28
N PHE A 67 27.52 -7.00 4.62
CA PHE A 67 26.30 -7.50 5.21
C PHE A 67 26.43 -8.95 5.71
N ARG A 68 27.14 -9.81 4.97
CA ARG A 68 27.43 -11.20 5.38
C ARG A 68 28.33 -11.32 6.61
N LEU A 69 29.06 -10.27 6.96
CA LEU A 69 29.90 -10.23 8.17
C LEU A 69 29.08 -9.88 9.43
N ALA A 70 27.75 -9.99 9.38
CA ALA A 70 26.83 -9.80 10.50
C ALA A 70 27.01 -8.46 11.25
N VAL A 71 27.30 -7.39 10.50
CA VAL A 71 27.48 -6.04 11.06
C VAL A 71 26.17 -5.48 11.65
N THR A 72 26.29 -4.66 12.69
CA THR A 72 25.12 -3.99 13.29
C THR A 72 24.44 -3.05 12.29
N ARG A 73 23.12 -2.83 12.44
CA ARG A 73 22.33 -1.95 11.56
C ARG A 73 22.96 -0.56 11.41
N GLY A 74 23.41 0.03 12.51
CA GLY A 74 24.06 1.35 12.51
C GLY A 74 25.41 1.35 11.77
N LEU A 75 26.21 0.28 11.91
CA LEU A 75 27.49 0.17 11.21
C LEU A 75 27.28 -0.01 9.70
N TYR A 76 26.32 -0.86 9.32
CA TYR A 76 25.94 -1.05 7.92
C TYR A 76 25.49 0.27 7.27
N GLY A 77 24.59 1.02 7.92
CA GLY A 77 24.11 2.29 7.40
C GLY A 77 25.20 3.37 7.27
N ARG A 78 26.19 3.40 8.18
CA ARG A 78 27.37 4.27 8.02
C ARG A 78 28.21 3.87 6.82
N PHE A 79 28.42 2.57 6.62
CA PHE A 79 29.21 2.07 5.50
C PHE A 79 28.53 2.32 4.15
N ALA A 80 27.22 2.09 4.05
CA ALA A 80 26.46 2.37 2.82
C ALA A 80 26.57 3.85 2.40
N ARG A 81 26.42 4.76 3.37
CA ARG A 81 26.63 6.20 3.15
C ARG A 81 28.07 6.53 2.75
N GLY A 82 29.05 5.89 3.38
CA GLY A 82 30.47 6.03 3.05
C GLY A 82 30.78 5.62 1.61
N LEU A 83 30.30 4.44 1.18
CA LEU A 83 30.44 3.99 -0.21
C LEU A 83 29.74 4.92 -1.20
N GLY A 84 28.60 5.51 -0.83
CA GLY A 84 27.92 6.52 -1.64
C GLY A 84 28.80 7.73 -1.98
N ARG A 85 29.73 8.12 -1.09
CA ARG A 85 30.68 9.22 -1.35
C ARG A 85 31.75 8.85 -2.38
N VAL A 86 32.07 7.55 -2.49
CA VAL A 86 33.10 7.03 -3.41
C VAL A 86 32.49 6.71 -4.78
N PHE A 87 31.32 6.08 -4.80
CA PHE A 87 30.67 5.59 -6.03
C PHE A 87 29.67 6.56 -6.65
N GLY A 88 29.30 7.62 -5.92
CA GLY A 88 28.26 8.60 -6.27
C GLY A 88 26.90 8.28 -5.64
N ALA A 89 26.14 9.32 -5.30
CA ALA A 89 24.84 9.21 -4.62
C ALA A 89 23.72 8.66 -5.50
N GLU A 90 23.85 8.77 -6.83
CA GLU A 90 22.81 8.36 -7.79
C GLU A 90 22.78 6.86 -8.09
N ARG A 91 23.76 6.11 -7.59
CA ARG A 91 23.89 4.67 -7.86
C ARG A 91 22.74 3.92 -7.22
N ALA A 92 22.02 3.17 -8.03
CA ALA A 92 20.87 2.39 -7.62
C ALA A 92 20.90 0.95 -8.13
N VAL A 93 20.24 0.09 -7.37
CA VAL A 93 19.75 -1.24 -7.78
C VAL A 93 18.25 -1.15 -8.01
N PHE A 94 17.76 -1.84 -9.03
CA PHE A 94 16.34 -1.92 -9.36
C PHE A 94 15.84 -3.31 -9.01
N LEU A 95 14.81 -3.35 -8.18
CA LEU A 95 14.13 -4.57 -7.78
C LEU A 95 12.95 -4.86 -8.70
N HIS A 96 13.04 -5.98 -9.41
CA HIS A 96 11.96 -6.51 -10.26
C HIS A 96 11.28 -7.65 -9.53
N GLU A 97 9.95 -7.62 -9.49
CA GLU A 97 9.13 -8.58 -8.76
C GLU A 97 7.81 -8.80 -9.49
N GLY A 98 7.69 -9.94 -10.17
CA GLY A 98 6.56 -10.26 -11.01
C GLY A 98 6.20 -9.17 -12.01
N ARG A 99 4.95 -8.69 -11.96
CA ARG A 99 4.41 -7.67 -12.88
C ARG A 99 4.52 -6.24 -12.34
N ALA A 100 5.08 -6.05 -11.14
CA ALA A 100 5.23 -4.72 -10.57
C ALA A 100 6.26 -3.91 -11.37
N PRO A 101 6.07 -2.59 -11.54
CA PRO A 101 7.11 -1.70 -12.02
C PRO A 101 8.42 -1.87 -11.23
N PRO A 102 9.59 -1.73 -11.88
CA PRO A 102 10.87 -1.84 -11.19
C PRO A 102 10.97 -0.79 -10.08
N TYR A 103 11.38 -1.23 -8.89
CA TYR A 103 11.53 -0.34 -7.75
C TYR A 103 13.00 0.04 -7.55
N ARG A 104 13.31 1.33 -7.68
CA ARG A 104 14.65 1.88 -7.51
C ARG A 104 15.01 1.97 -6.02
N ILE A 105 16.13 1.37 -5.67
CA ILE A 105 16.74 1.44 -4.34
C ILE A 105 18.12 2.09 -4.49
N ALA A 106 18.30 3.27 -3.91
CA ALA A 106 19.60 3.93 -3.87
C ALA A 106 20.58 3.12 -3.02
N LEU A 107 21.81 2.90 -3.49
CA LEU A 107 22.79 2.03 -2.83
C LEU A 107 23.47 2.69 -1.62
N ASN A 108 23.23 3.99 -1.40
CA ASN A 108 23.61 4.71 -0.18
C ASN A 108 22.50 4.71 0.88
N ASP A 109 21.31 4.16 0.57
CA ASP A 109 20.18 4.04 1.47
C ASP A 109 20.30 2.74 2.29
N GLY A 110 20.88 2.85 3.48
CA GLY A 110 21.12 1.69 4.34
C GLY A 110 19.86 0.96 4.81
N TYR A 111 18.68 1.59 4.74
CA TYR A 111 17.42 0.94 5.09
C TYR A 111 16.91 0.10 3.93
N TRP A 112 16.74 0.69 2.74
CA TRP A 112 16.14 -0.01 1.60
C TRP A 112 17.09 -1.02 0.96
N THR A 113 18.40 -0.78 0.96
CA THR A 113 19.37 -1.73 0.37
C THR A 113 19.25 -3.11 0.98
N ARG A 114 18.94 -3.20 2.29
CA ARG A 114 18.76 -4.48 2.98
C ARG A 114 17.74 -5.36 2.26
N PHE A 115 16.64 -4.82 1.77
CA PHE A 115 15.62 -5.61 1.08
C PHE A 115 16.11 -6.15 -0.25
N ALA A 116 16.96 -5.41 -0.96
CA ALA A 116 17.66 -5.94 -2.13
C ALA A 116 18.64 -7.06 -1.74
N LEU A 117 19.33 -6.94 -0.59
CA LEU A 117 20.32 -7.92 -0.13
C LEU A 117 19.69 -9.22 0.41
N TYR A 118 18.66 -9.10 1.26
CA TYR A 118 18.05 -10.22 1.99
C TYR A 118 17.22 -11.14 1.10
N ARG A 119 16.74 -10.64 -0.06
CA ARG A 119 15.74 -11.31 -0.91
C ARG A 119 14.47 -11.73 -0.16
N ALA A 120 14.28 -11.29 1.09
CA ALA A 120 13.06 -11.46 1.85
C ALA A 120 12.00 -10.45 1.37
N PRO A 121 10.72 -10.82 1.37
CA PRO A 121 9.64 -9.88 1.05
C PRO A 121 9.54 -8.81 2.14
N TYR A 122 9.25 -7.57 1.75
CA TYR A 122 8.88 -6.50 2.68
C TYR A 122 7.40 -6.63 3.04
N GLU A 123 7.08 -6.65 4.33
CA GLU A 123 5.74 -6.86 4.92
C GLU A 123 4.87 -7.86 4.12
N PRO A 124 5.27 -9.15 4.07
CA PRO A 124 4.53 -10.16 3.32
C PRO A 124 3.05 -10.25 3.70
N GLU A 125 2.69 -9.87 4.93
CA GLU A 125 1.31 -9.72 5.38
C GLU A 125 0.50 -8.69 4.60
N VAL A 126 1.08 -7.53 4.27
CA VAL A 126 0.43 -6.50 3.48
C VAL A 126 0.24 -6.99 2.05
N ALA A 127 1.25 -7.64 1.47
CA ALA A 127 1.15 -8.25 0.13
C ALA A 127 0.02 -9.28 0.04
N ARG A 128 -0.21 -10.07 1.10
CA ARG A 128 -1.35 -11.00 1.17
C ARG A 128 -2.69 -10.28 1.14
N VAL A 129 -2.85 -9.17 1.88
CA VAL A 129 -4.07 -8.37 1.86
C VAL A 129 -4.33 -7.79 0.47
N LEU A 130 -3.31 -7.18 -0.16
CA LEU A 130 -3.43 -6.63 -1.52
C LEU A 130 -3.89 -7.70 -2.51
N THR A 131 -3.32 -8.90 -2.42
CA THR A 131 -3.71 -10.04 -3.27
C THR A 131 -5.16 -10.48 -2.99
N ALA A 132 -5.56 -10.57 -1.72
CA ALA A 132 -6.91 -10.96 -1.33
C ALA A 132 -7.98 -9.93 -1.71
N ALA A 133 -7.61 -8.65 -1.78
CA ALA A 133 -8.50 -7.55 -2.20
C ALA A 133 -8.54 -7.35 -3.72
N SER A 134 -7.56 -7.88 -4.47
CA SER A 134 -7.49 -7.71 -5.92
C SER A 134 -8.73 -8.29 -6.60
N GLY A 135 -9.38 -7.46 -7.42
CA GLY A 135 -10.65 -7.77 -8.07
C GLY A 135 -11.89 -7.69 -7.18
N ALA A 136 -11.74 -7.41 -5.88
CA ALA A 136 -12.84 -7.10 -4.96
C ALA A 136 -13.11 -5.60 -4.85
N THR A 137 -12.11 -4.76 -5.14
CA THR A 137 -12.23 -3.30 -5.20
C THR A 137 -11.37 -2.75 -6.34
N PRO A 138 -11.78 -1.66 -7.02
CA PRO A 138 -10.98 -1.03 -8.07
C PRO A 138 -9.85 -0.13 -7.53
N LEU A 139 -9.95 0.34 -6.28
CA LEU A 139 -9.11 1.42 -5.75
C LEU A 139 -8.24 0.98 -4.58
N PHE A 140 -6.95 1.29 -4.68
CA PHE A 140 -6.01 1.23 -3.57
C PHE A 140 -5.42 2.61 -3.26
N CYS A 141 -5.37 2.98 -1.98
CA CYS A 141 -4.73 4.20 -1.51
C CYS A 141 -3.50 3.87 -0.66
N ASP A 142 -2.32 4.35 -1.06
CA ASP A 142 -1.04 4.24 -0.37
C ASP A 142 -0.75 5.58 0.34
N LEU A 143 -1.15 5.69 1.60
CA LEU A 143 -1.14 6.95 2.36
C LEU A 143 0.04 6.97 3.32
N GLY A 144 1.07 7.76 3.01
CA GLY A 144 2.42 7.56 3.57
C GLY A 144 3.24 6.63 2.68
N ALA A 145 3.12 6.78 1.36
CA ALA A 145 3.69 5.88 0.35
C ALA A 145 5.21 5.75 0.41
N ASN A 146 5.90 6.63 1.14
CA ASN A 146 7.35 6.70 1.22
C ASN A 146 7.92 6.76 -0.21
N LYS A 147 8.86 5.90 -0.58
CA LYS A 147 9.43 5.85 -1.95
C LYS A 147 8.57 5.06 -2.95
N GLY A 148 7.37 4.60 -2.59
CA GLY A 148 6.42 3.96 -3.51
C GLY A 148 6.53 2.45 -3.64
N TYR A 149 7.02 1.76 -2.62
CA TYR A 149 7.09 0.29 -2.67
C TYR A 149 5.69 -0.32 -2.83
N TRP A 150 4.75 0.00 -1.93
CA TRP A 150 3.39 -0.52 -2.03
C TRP A 150 2.63 0.02 -3.23
N THR A 151 2.82 1.30 -3.56
CA THR A 151 2.32 1.92 -4.80
C THR A 151 2.63 1.08 -6.04
N THR A 152 3.91 0.73 -6.26
CA THR A 152 4.31 -0.06 -7.44
C THR A 152 3.79 -1.50 -7.40
N ARG A 153 3.71 -2.13 -6.22
CA ARG A 153 3.19 -3.50 -6.08
C ARG A 153 1.67 -3.57 -6.21
N ALA A 154 0.96 -2.51 -5.88
CA ALA A 154 -0.48 -2.39 -6.04
C ALA A 154 -0.89 -2.11 -7.49
N ALA A 155 -0.08 -1.37 -8.26
CA ALA A 155 -0.39 -1.00 -9.65
C ALA A 155 -0.88 -2.16 -10.54
N PRO A 156 -0.31 -3.38 -10.54
CA PRO A 156 -0.83 -4.50 -11.34
C PRO A 156 -2.10 -5.17 -10.78
N LEU A 157 -2.49 -4.86 -9.54
CA LEU A 157 -3.58 -5.52 -8.80
C LEU A 157 -4.89 -4.74 -8.77
N PHE A 158 -4.83 -3.42 -8.97
CA PHE A 158 -5.95 -2.50 -8.86
C PHE A 158 -6.13 -1.69 -10.14
N GLU A 159 -7.35 -1.21 -10.39
CA GLU A 159 -7.64 -0.36 -11.54
C GLU A 159 -7.06 1.05 -11.36
N GLN A 160 -7.03 1.54 -10.12
CA GLN A 160 -6.47 2.82 -9.74
C GLN A 160 -5.68 2.72 -8.44
N VAL A 161 -4.55 3.43 -8.40
CA VAL A 161 -3.73 3.60 -7.20
C VAL A 161 -3.53 5.08 -6.93
N ILE A 162 -3.86 5.52 -5.72
CA ILE A 162 -3.57 6.88 -5.25
C ILE A 162 -2.44 6.78 -4.23
N ALA A 163 -1.34 7.50 -4.43
CA ALA A 163 -0.20 7.49 -3.51
C ALA A 163 0.09 8.90 -3.00
N VAL A 164 0.25 9.01 -1.68
CA VAL A 164 0.45 10.30 -1.00
C VAL A 164 1.69 10.25 -0.11
N GLU A 165 2.57 11.24 -0.26
CA GLU A 165 3.78 11.41 0.55
C GLU A 165 4.03 12.90 0.82
N ALA A 166 4.35 13.24 2.06
CA ALA A 166 4.46 14.63 2.51
C ALA A 166 5.85 15.24 2.22
N SER A 167 6.93 14.50 2.49
CA SER A 167 8.29 15.01 2.33
C SER A 167 8.62 15.25 0.87
N ALA A 168 9.12 16.44 0.53
CA ALA A 168 9.53 16.76 -0.84
C ALA A 168 10.61 15.81 -1.38
N ALA A 169 11.59 15.45 -0.54
CA ALA A 169 12.68 14.57 -0.95
C ALA A 169 12.18 13.13 -1.19
N THR A 170 11.37 12.60 -0.26
CA THR A 170 10.79 11.26 -0.40
C THR A 170 9.78 11.20 -1.55
N PHE A 171 8.97 12.24 -1.73
CA PHE A 171 8.03 12.36 -2.85
C PHE A 171 8.76 12.39 -4.21
N ALA A 172 9.96 12.97 -4.29
CA ALA A 172 10.77 12.92 -5.51
C ALA A 172 11.21 11.48 -5.85
N ASP A 173 11.59 10.68 -4.83
CA ASP A 173 11.90 9.26 -5.00
C ASP A 173 10.64 8.46 -5.39
N LEU A 174 9.48 8.71 -4.76
CA LEU A 174 8.17 8.14 -5.14
C LEU A 174 7.83 8.43 -6.59
N SER A 175 7.94 9.70 -6.99
CA SER A 175 7.72 10.14 -8.36
C SER A 175 8.64 9.40 -9.32
N GLY A 176 9.93 9.27 -8.99
CA GLY A 176 10.87 8.49 -9.81
C GLY A 176 10.50 7.01 -9.99
N ASN A 177 9.81 6.41 -9.02
CA ASN A 177 9.39 5.00 -9.09
C ASN A 177 8.03 4.78 -9.77
N ALA A 178 7.12 5.77 -9.71
CA ALA A 178 5.71 5.54 -10.04
C ALA A 178 5.08 6.53 -11.02
N ARG A 179 5.74 7.64 -11.39
CA ARG A 179 5.15 8.70 -12.24
C ARG A 179 4.69 8.24 -13.62
N ASP A 180 5.38 7.26 -14.20
CA ASP A 180 5.12 6.77 -15.56
C ASP A 180 4.21 5.51 -15.55
N VAL A 181 3.67 5.15 -14.37
CA VAL A 181 2.75 4.03 -14.21
C VAL A 181 1.33 4.52 -14.52
N PRO A 182 0.67 4.01 -15.57
CA PRO A 182 -0.53 4.65 -16.13
C PRO A 182 -1.73 4.79 -15.19
N ASN A 183 -1.85 3.91 -14.20
CA ASN A 183 -2.97 3.89 -13.25
C ASN A 183 -2.62 4.43 -11.85
N VAL A 184 -1.47 5.11 -11.71
CA VAL A 184 -1.04 5.71 -10.44
C VAL A 184 -1.24 7.22 -10.48
N THR A 185 -1.90 7.78 -9.46
CA THR A 185 -1.99 9.22 -9.20
C THR A 185 -1.17 9.57 -7.96
N LEU A 186 -0.31 10.58 -8.07
CA LEU A 186 0.61 10.99 -7.00
C LEU A 186 0.21 12.34 -6.41
N HIS A 187 0.18 12.45 -5.07
CA HIS A 187 -0.03 13.71 -4.37
C HIS A 187 1.11 13.99 -3.37
N ARG A 188 1.71 15.18 -3.46
CA ARG A 188 2.54 15.69 -2.38
C ARG A 188 1.65 16.40 -1.37
N ALA A 189 1.24 15.68 -0.33
CA ALA A 189 0.34 16.17 0.71
C ALA A 189 0.59 15.44 2.04
N ALA A 190 0.21 16.06 3.16
CA ALA A 190 0.04 15.35 4.41
C ALA A 190 -1.39 14.81 4.52
N ILE A 191 -1.58 13.56 4.91
CA ILE A 191 -2.92 13.05 5.21
C ILE A 191 -3.34 13.53 6.59
N HIS A 192 -4.54 14.08 6.69
CA HIS A 192 -5.05 14.68 7.92
C HIS A 192 -6.59 14.67 7.95
N ALA A 193 -7.19 15.21 9.02
CA ALA A 193 -8.64 15.23 9.21
C ALA A 193 -9.40 16.09 8.18
N ARG A 194 -8.74 17.10 7.58
CA ARG A 194 -9.34 18.03 6.62
C ARG A 194 -8.35 18.37 5.51
N SER A 195 -8.85 18.56 4.29
CA SER A 195 -8.05 19.08 3.17
C SER A 195 -7.87 20.59 3.22
N GLY A 196 -6.79 21.06 2.59
CA GLY A 196 -6.59 22.48 2.31
C GLY A 196 -5.97 23.30 3.44
N GLU A 197 -5.58 22.66 4.54
CA GLU A 197 -4.79 23.29 5.61
C GLU A 197 -3.30 23.19 5.27
N GLU A 198 -2.47 24.04 5.88
CA GLU A 198 -1.01 23.89 5.81
C GLU A 198 -0.50 23.21 7.07
N MET A 199 0.33 22.19 6.90
CA MET A 199 1.00 21.49 7.99
C MET A 199 2.50 21.70 7.90
N ARG A 200 3.11 22.01 9.06
CA ARG A 200 4.56 22.04 9.25
C ARG A 200 5.00 20.75 9.94
N PHE A 201 6.03 20.11 9.43
CA PHE A 201 6.63 18.94 10.06
C PHE A 201 8.15 18.98 9.98
N VAL A 202 8.79 18.22 10.86
CA VAL A 202 10.25 18.14 10.94
C VAL A 202 10.72 16.86 10.26
N ASN A 203 11.49 17.03 9.19
CA ASN A 203 12.16 15.92 8.53
C ASN A 203 13.49 15.65 9.26
N THR A 204 13.50 14.66 10.14
CA THR A 204 14.76 14.25 10.79
C THR A 204 15.54 13.37 9.81
N HIS A 205 16.83 13.60 9.66
CA HIS A 205 17.68 12.77 8.79
C HIS A 205 17.79 11.29 9.22
N LEU A 206 17.15 10.90 10.34
CA LEU A 206 17.28 9.59 11.00
C LEU A 206 15.94 8.84 11.17
N SER A 207 14.78 9.50 11.10
CA SER A 207 13.46 8.87 11.01
C SER A 207 12.68 9.50 9.86
N HIS A 208 12.02 8.67 9.08
CA HIS A 208 11.03 9.15 8.12
C HIS A 208 10.06 10.09 8.86
N ALA A 209 9.89 11.29 8.31
CA ALA A 209 9.18 12.46 8.82
C ALA A 209 8.30 12.25 10.07
N SER A 210 8.74 12.75 11.24
CA SER A 210 7.82 12.92 12.37
C SER A 210 7.09 14.25 12.23
N ALA A 211 5.78 14.24 12.01
CA ALA A 211 4.96 15.44 12.11
C ALA A 211 4.81 15.84 13.58
N ARG A 212 5.52 16.90 14.00
CA ARG A 212 5.37 17.49 15.33
C ARG A 212 4.79 18.89 15.17
N LEU A 213 3.63 19.13 15.78
CA LEU A 213 3.08 20.47 15.96
C LEU A 213 4.02 21.28 16.87
N GLU A 214 4.35 22.49 16.39
CA GLU A 214 5.39 23.41 16.85
C GLU A 214 5.05 24.08 18.20
N ALA A 215 4.77 23.31 19.25
CA ALA A 215 4.52 23.90 20.56
C ALA A 215 5.79 24.11 21.40
N ASP A 216 6.84 23.26 21.35
CA ASP A 216 7.82 23.29 22.47
C ASP A 216 9.27 22.80 22.25
N LEU A 217 9.87 22.80 21.05
CA LEU A 217 11.30 22.44 20.93
C LEU A 217 12.13 23.32 19.98
N PRO A 218 13.33 23.77 20.39
CA PRO A 218 14.26 24.47 19.50
C PRO A 218 14.80 23.48 18.46
N ALA A 219 14.67 23.83 17.19
CA ALA A 219 15.21 23.05 16.08
C ALA A 219 16.72 22.82 16.25
N GLY A 220 17.16 21.56 16.24
CA GLY A 220 18.58 21.25 16.12
C GLY A 220 19.08 21.67 14.73
N GLY A 221 20.33 22.12 14.62
CA GLY A 221 20.89 22.73 13.39
C GLY A 221 20.94 21.88 12.12
N GLN A 222 20.29 20.71 12.08
CA GLN A 222 20.17 19.82 10.91
C GLN A 222 18.71 19.42 10.59
N ASP A 223 17.73 19.88 11.38
CA ASP A 223 16.32 19.58 11.18
C ASP A 223 15.74 20.49 10.10
N ARG A 224 15.19 19.90 9.03
CA ARG A 224 14.50 20.65 7.97
C ARG A 224 13.01 20.68 8.28
N VAL A 225 12.50 21.87 8.59
CA VAL A 225 11.06 22.12 8.66
C VAL A 225 10.53 22.23 7.23
N GLU A 226 9.57 21.39 6.88
CA GLU A 226 8.86 21.44 5.61
C GLU A 226 7.41 21.88 5.85
N THR A 227 6.83 22.61 4.89
CA THR A 227 5.40 22.93 4.85
C THR A 227 4.76 22.23 3.65
N VAL A 228 3.57 21.66 3.88
CA VAL A 228 2.80 20.95 2.85
C VAL A 228 1.30 21.12 3.10
N GLY A 229 0.51 21.14 2.04
CA GLY A 229 -0.94 21.12 2.15
C GLY A 229 -1.46 19.78 2.67
N THR A 230 -2.57 19.80 3.40
CA THR A 230 -3.24 18.59 3.89
C THR A 230 -4.25 18.05 2.88
N ARG A 231 -4.51 16.74 2.96
CA ARG A 231 -5.60 16.04 2.28
C ARG A 231 -6.33 15.11 3.24
N ALA A 232 -7.66 15.21 3.28
CA ALA A 232 -8.50 14.19 3.90
C ALA A 232 -8.58 12.96 2.98
N VAL A 233 -8.67 11.78 3.59
CA VAL A 233 -8.80 10.51 2.85
C VAL A 233 -10.11 10.49 2.07
N ASP A 234 -11.18 11.02 2.66
CA ASP A 234 -12.47 11.18 2.00
C ASP A 234 -12.29 11.95 0.68
N ASP A 235 -11.58 13.06 0.65
CA ASP A 235 -11.40 13.82 -0.61
C ASP A 235 -10.58 13.08 -1.69
N LEU A 236 -9.92 11.98 -1.35
CA LEU A 236 -9.20 11.10 -2.28
C LEU A 236 -10.06 9.91 -2.74
N VAL A 237 -10.98 9.44 -1.89
CA VAL A 237 -11.82 8.26 -2.15
C VAL A 237 -13.20 8.71 -2.68
N PRO A 238 -13.56 8.36 -3.94
CA PRO A 238 -14.88 8.69 -4.47
C PRO A 238 -16.01 8.12 -3.60
N GLU A 239 -17.14 8.85 -3.54
CA GLU A 239 -18.31 8.40 -2.77
C GLU A 239 -18.81 7.03 -3.21
N GLY A 240 -19.15 6.17 -2.23
CA GLY A 240 -19.64 4.81 -2.49
C GLY A 240 -18.57 3.81 -2.95
N VAL A 241 -17.29 4.21 -3.01
CA VAL A 241 -16.19 3.29 -3.34
C VAL A 241 -15.60 2.71 -2.06
N ALA A 242 -15.78 1.41 -1.86
CA ALA A 242 -15.09 0.66 -0.82
C ALA A 242 -13.61 0.46 -1.21
N ALA A 243 -12.76 1.44 -0.91
CA ALA A 243 -11.32 1.40 -1.21
C ALA A 243 -10.56 0.49 -0.23
N LEU A 244 -9.44 -0.09 -0.68
CA LEU A 244 -8.42 -0.60 0.24
C LEU A 244 -7.42 0.53 0.52
N ILE A 245 -7.23 0.89 1.79
CA ILE A 245 -6.40 2.02 2.18
C ILE A 245 -5.26 1.49 3.06
N LYS A 246 -4.00 1.69 2.69
CA LYS A 246 -2.87 1.57 3.62
C LYS A 246 -2.57 2.94 4.20
N LEU A 247 -2.64 3.05 5.52
CA LEU A 247 -2.29 4.25 6.26
C LEU A 247 -1.02 4.01 7.07
N ASP A 248 0.03 4.74 6.70
CA ASP A 248 1.39 4.63 7.21
C ASP A 248 2.00 6.03 7.37
N VAL A 249 1.27 6.88 8.09
CA VAL A 249 1.67 8.26 8.39
C VAL A 249 2.15 8.34 9.83
N GLU A 250 3.21 9.08 10.08
CA GLU A 250 3.85 9.15 11.39
C GLU A 250 3.32 10.34 12.20
N GLY A 251 2.62 10.07 13.30
CA GLY A 251 2.17 11.07 14.26
C GLY A 251 0.89 11.84 13.87
N ALA A 252 0.19 11.41 12.82
CA ALA A 252 -1.07 11.98 12.36
C ALA A 252 -2.15 10.92 12.08
N GLU A 253 -1.96 9.70 12.59
CA GLU A 253 -2.77 8.50 12.31
C GLU A 253 -4.23 8.72 12.67
N ILE A 254 -4.50 9.25 13.88
CA ILE A 254 -5.87 9.50 14.35
C ILE A 254 -6.55 10.55 13.47
N ALA A 255 -5.88 11.68 13.21
CA ALA A 255 -6.43 12.73 12.36
C ALA A 255 -6.68 12.21 10.92
N ALA A 256 -5.79 11.38 10.38
CA ALA A 256 -5.98 10.74 9.10
C ALA A 256 -7.20 9.79 9.08
N ILE A 257 -7.41 9.02 10.15
CA ILE A 257 -8.60 8.15 10.32
C ILE A 257 -9.87 8.99 10.42
N GLU A 258 -9.86 10.10 11.16
CA GLU A 258 -10.98 11.03 11.22
C GLU A 258 -11.32 11.60 9.84
N GLY A 259 -10.29 11.89 9.03
CA GLY A 259 -10.44 12.31 7.63
C GLY A 259 -10.87 11.20 6.66
N ALA A 260 -11.07 9.97 7.14
CA ALA A 260 -11.53 8.80 6.38
C ALA A 260 -12.93 8.33 6.79
N ALA A 261 -13.64 9.11 7.62
CA ALA A 261 -14.90 8.70 8.22
C ALA A 261 -15.97 8.31 7.19
N ARG A 262 -16.11 9.06 6.08
CA ARG A 262 -17.04 8.69 5.00
C ARG A 262 -16.54 7.44 4.27
N ALA A 263 -15.28 7.37 3.89
CA ALA A 263 -14.74 6.22 3.17
C ALA A 263 -14.93 4.91 3.96
N LEU A 264 -14.67 4.93 5.27
CA LEU A 264 -14.92 3.79 6.17
C LEU A 264 -16.40 3.43 6.25
N LYS A 265 -17.29 4.44 6.31
CA LYS A 265 -18.74 4.26 6.26
C LYS A 265 -19.21 3.64 4.94
N ASP A 266 -18.59 4.03 3.82
CA ASP A 266 -18.85 3.51 2.48
C ASP A 266 -18.23 2.11 2.26
N GLY A 267 -17.64 1.51 3.31
CA GLY A 267 -17.17 0.14 3.32
C GLY A 267 -15.69 -0.04 3.02
N ALA A 268 -14.90 1.03 3.00
CA ALA A 268 -13.44 0.94 2.86
C ALA A 268 -12.82 0.06 3.97
N VAL A 269 -11.69 -0.56 3.63
CA VAL A 269 -10.89 -1.36 4.55
C VAL A 269 -9.54 -0.69 4.73
N LEU A 270 -9.18 -0.42 5.99
CA LEU A 270 -7.94 0.23 6.38
C LEU A 270 -6.91 -0.82 6.79
N ILE A 271 -5.71 -0.78 6.21
CA ILE A 271 -4.49 -1.37 6.73
C ILE A 271 -3.78 -0.28 7.52
N TYR A 272 -3.51 -0.49 8.81
CA TYR A 272 -2.80 0.49 9.64
C TYR A 272 -1.76 -0.21 10.54
N GLU A 273 -0.77 0.56 11.00
CA GLU A 273 0.23 0.10 11.96
C GLU A 273 -0.14 0.53 13.38
N ASP A 274 0.08 -0.37 14.35
CA ASP A 274 0.15 -0.02 15.77
C ASP A 274 1.53 -0.41 16.33
N HIS A 275 2.24 0.58 16.88
CA HIS A 275 3.64 0.41 17.26
C HIS A 275 3.78 -0.38 18.57
N GLY A 276 4.77 -1.28 18.65
CA GLY A 276 5.00 -2.15 19.81
C GLY A 276 5.34 -1.38 21.09
N ASN A 277 5.94 -0.20 20.97
CA ASN A 277 6.24 0.69 22.10
C ASN A 277 5.04 1.52 22.59
N ASP A 278 3.87 1.38 21.98
CA ASP A 278 2.64 2.04 22.46
C ASP A 278 1.82 1.08 23.33
N PRO A 279 1.93 1.12 24.67
CA PRO A 279 1.13 0.25 25.53
C PRO A 279 -0.37 0.61 25.51
N ALA A 280 -0.74 1.83 25.14
CA ALA A 280 -2.14 2.23 25.05
C ALA A 280 -2.82 1.70 23.78
N CYS A 281 -2.02 1.31 22.76
CA CYS A 281 -2.52 0.92 21.43
C CYS A 281 -3.42 2.03 20.88
N THR A 282 -2.93 3.26 20.89
CA THR A 282 -3.72 4.49 20.78
C THR A 282 -4.56 4.51 19.51
N VAL A 283 -3.97 4.12 18.37
CA VAL A 283 -4.66 4.04 17.08
C VAL A 283 -5.75 2.98 17.10
N SER A 284 -5.43 1.78 17.60
CA SER A 284 -6.42 0.70 17.73
C SER A 284 -7.54 1.04 18.71
N ALA A 285 -7.22 1.70 19.82
CA ALA A 285 -8.19 2.13 20.82
C ALA A 285 -9.15 3.18 20.26
N HIS A 286 -8.65 4.11 19.44
CA HIS A 286 -9.47 5.08 18.72
C HIS A 286 -10.44 4.36 17.77
N LEU A 287 -9.96 3.42 16.95
CA LEU A 287 -10.81 2.65 16.03
C LEU A 287 -11.86 1.82 16.77
N LEU A 288 -11.52 1.19 17.90
CA LEU A 288 -12.45 0.41 18.74
C LEU A 288 -13.46 1.27 19.51
N SER A 289 -13.33 2.60 19.51
CA SER A 289 -14.34 3.47 20.10
C SER A 289 -15.64 3.51 19.29
N ASP A 290 -15.58 3.15 18.00
CA ASP A 290 -16.75 2.90 17.16
C ASP A 290 -17.24 1.46 17.37
N PRO A 291 -18.47 1.25 17.89
CA PRO A 291 -19.01 -0.09 18.16
C PRO A 291 -19.23 -0.94 16.91
N ASP A 292 -19.27 -0.34 15.72
CA ASP A 292 -19.39 -1.06 14.45
C ASP A 292 -18.02 -1.45 13.87
N MET A 293 -16.92 -0.91 14.38
CA MET A 293 -15.58 -1.19 13.87
C MET A 293 -15.09 -2.57 14.31
N ARG A 294 -14.41 -3.29 13.41
CA ARG A 294 -13.79 -4.60 13.66
C ARG A 294 -12.34 -4.56 13.26
N LEU A 295 -11.48 -5.06 14.15
CA LEU A 295 -10.03 -5.08 13.96
C LEU A 295 -9.51 -6.51 13.80
N TYR A 296 -8.45 -6.66 13.01
CA TYR A 296 -7.80 -7.95 12.78
C TYR A 296 -6.28 -7.80 12.66
N SER A 297 -5.51 -8.64 13.35
CA SER A 297 -4.07 -8.75 13.10
C SER A 297 -3.84 -9.50 11.79
N ILE A 298 -2.92 -9.01 10.95
CA ILE A 298 -2.56 -9.65 9.67
C ILE A 298 -1.22 -10.39 9.65
N GLY A 299 -0.47 -10.38 10.75
CA GLY A 299 0.92 -10.86 10.79
C GLY A 299 1.10 -12.32 10.32
N THR A 300 0.31 -13.25 10.85
CA THR A 300 0.40 -14.70 10.53
C THR A 300 -0.83 -15.23 9.79
N GLY A 301 -1.89 -14.45 9.71
CA GLY A 301 -3.20 -14.85 9.20
C GLY A 301 -4.16 -13.70 9.42
N LEU A 302 -5.45 -13.95 9.53
CA LEU A 302 -6.43 -12.91 9.86
C LEU A 302 -7.07 -13.23 11.21
N ILE A 303 -6.55 -12.61 12.27
CA ILE A 303 -6.91 -12.94 13.66
C ILE A 303 -7.75 -11.79 14.25
N PRO A 304 -9.00 -12.02 14.69
CA PRO A 304 -9.83 -10.98 15.29
C PRO A 304 -9.21 -10.36 16.54
N MET A 305 -9.29 -9.05 16.65
CA MET A 305 -8.76 -8.25 17.76
C MET A 305 -9.94 -7.52 18.44
N PRO A 306 -10.66 -8.18 19.37
CA PRO A 306 -11.91 -7.64 19.92
C PRO A 306 -11.70 -6.48 20.90
N ASP A 307 -10.51 -6.34 21.48
CA ASP A 307 -10.20 -5.35 22.50
C ASP A 307 -8.71 -4.96 22.51
N VAL A 308 -8.42 -3.86 23.19
CA VAL A 308 -7.06 -3.33 23.37
C VAL A 308 -6.15 -4.32 24.11
N ALA A 309 -6.70 -5.14 25.02
CA ALA A 309 -5.89 -6.10 25.77
C ALA A 309 -5.33 -7.20 24.85
N THR A 310 -6.14 -7.69 23.91
CA THR A 310 -5.75 -8.67 22.89
C THR A 310 -4.70 -8.10 21.94
N ILE A 311 -4.88 -6.83 21.52
CA ILE A 311 -3.91 -6.13 20.67
C ILE A 311 -2.59 -5.93 21.40
N ARG A 312 -2.62 -5.43 22.63
CA ARG A 312 -1.41 -5.28 23.46
C ARG A 312 -0.66 -6.59 23.61
N ALA A 313 -1.37 -7.70 23.84
CA ALA A 313 -0.75 -9.01 24.01
C ALA A 313 -0.06 -9.54 22.74
N CYS A 314 -0.48 -9.12 21.54
CA CYS A 314 0.16 -9.53 20.29
C CYS A 314 1.44 -8.72 19.98
N LYS A 315 1.60 -7.54 20.59
CA LYS A 315 2.75 -6.65 20.41
C LYS A 315 3.90 -7.01 21.37
N THR A 316 4.66 -8.05 21.01
CA THR A 316 5.70 -8.64 21.87
C THR A 316 7.09 -7.99 21.75
N ASP A 317 7.31 -7.18 20.73
CA ASP A 317 8.56 -6.47 20.45
C ASP A 317 8.30 -4.96 20.36
N ALA A 318 8.90 -4.19 21.26
CA ALA A 318 8.72 -2.75 21.36
C ALA A 318 9.30 -1.97 20.16
N TYR A 319 10.21 -2.57 19.39
CA TYR A 319 10.86 -1.93 18.24
C TYR A 319 10.20 -2.26 16.90
N LYS A 320 9.03 -2.89 16.94
CA LYS A 320 8.32 -3.37 15.76
C LYS A 320 6.96 -2.68 15.63
N GLY A 321 6.64 -2.30 14.40
CA GLY A 321 5.29 -2.01 13.93
C GLY A 321 4.49 -3.28 13.64
N TYR A 322 3.24 -3.31 14.09
CA TYR A 322 2.33 -4.42 13.83
C TYR A 322 1.22 -3.94 12.90
N ASN A 323 1.09 -4.58 11.74
CA ASN A 323 0.05 -4.27 10.77
C ASN A 323 -1.28 -4.95 11.16
N PHE A 324 -2.37 -4.20 11.06
CA PHE A 324 -3.74 -4.62 11.31
C PHE A 324 -4.66 -4.22 10.17
N LEU A 325 -5.84 -4.84 10.11
CA LEU A 325 -6.98 -4.37 9.34
C LEU A 325 -8.03 -3.76 10.26
N ALA A 326 -8.65 -2.69 9.80
CA ALA A 326 -9.86 -2.11 10.37
C ALA A 326 -10.93 -1.96 9.28
N ALA A 327 -12.15 -2.38 9.59
CA ALA A 327 -13.31 -2.16 8.74
C ALA A 327 -14.58 -2.18 9.58
N ARG A 328 -15.63 -1.50 9.12
CA ARG A 328 -16.96 -1.67 9.72
C ARG A 328 -17.43 -3.11 9.56
N ALA A 329 -18.24 -3.58 10.51
CA ALA A 329 -18.78 -4.94 10.54
C ALA A 329 -19.64 -5.29 9.31
N ASP A 330 -20.18 -4.28 8.62
CA ASP A 330 -20.99 -4.38 7.41
C ASP A 330 -20.19 -4.20 6.10
N SER A 331 -18.85 -4.05 6.17
CA SER A 331 -18.01 -3.91 4.97
C SER A 331 -18.01 -5.17 4.10
N GLU A 332 -18.60 -5.07 2.91
CA GLU A 332 -18.56 -6.15 1.91
C GLU A 332 -17.14 -6.45 1.44
N LEU A 333 -16.29 -5.41 1.29
CA LEU A 333 -14.89 -5.57 0.91
C LEU A 333 -14.13 -6.40 1.96
N MET A 334 -14.36 -6.14 3.25
CA MET A 334 -13.76 -6.95 4.31
C MET A 334 -14.19 -8.41 4.20
N GLY A 335 -15.48 -8.67 3.96
CA GLY A 335 -15.99 -10.03 3.71
C GLY A 335 -15.31 -10.74 2.54
N ARG A 336 -15.01 -10.01 1.45
CA ARG A 336 -14.25 -10.53 0.29
C ARG A 336 -12.80 -10.85 0.65
N ILE A 337 -12.13 -9.97 1.40
CA ILE A 337 -10.74 -10.19 1.86
C ILE A 337 -10.68 -11.44 2.76
N MET A 338 -11.62 -11.59 3.70
CA MET A 338 -11.71 -12.78 4.57
C MET A 338 -11.82 -14.08 3.76
N GLN A 339 -12.66 -14.09 2.71
CA GLN A 339 -12.79 -15.24 1.81
C GLN A 339 -11.48 -15.55 1.08
N GLY A 340 -10.73 -14.51 0.66
CA GLY A 340 -9.41 -14.64 0.06
C GLY A 340 -8.42 -15.36 0.99
N PHE A 341 -8.35 -14.95 2.26
CA PHE A 341 -7.50 -15.60 3.27
C PHE A 341 -7.92 -17.06 3.54
N ALA A 342 -9.23 -17.34 3.65
CA ALA A 342 -9.74 -18.69 3.86
C ALA A 342 -9.49 -19.65 2.68
N ASN A 343 -9.47 -19.13 1.45
CA ASN A 343 -9.11 -19.92 0.27
C ASN A 343 -7.63 -20.30 0.28
N TRP A 344 -6.77 -19.35 0.66
CA TRP A 344 -5.34 -19.58 0.75
C TRP A 344 -5.00 -20.65 1.79
N ALA A 345 -5.56 -20.55 3.00
CA ALA A 345 -5.34 -21.51 4.09
C ALA A 345 -5.77 -22.95 3.74
N ARG A 346 -6.66 -23.13 2.75
CA ARG A 346 -7.09 -24.45 2.25
C ARG A 346 -6.23 -25.00 1.11
N SER A 347 -5.35 -24.17 0.54
CA SER A 347 -4.55 -24.48 -0.66
C SER A 347 -3.07 -24.67 -0.41
N GLY A 348 -2.57 -24.29 0.78
CA GLY A 348 -1.20 -24.54 1.24
C GLY A 348 -1.14 -25.76 2.15
#